data_AF-A0A6M8WBK6-F1
#
_entry.id   AF-A0A6M8WBK6-F1
#
_cell.length_a   1.000
_cell.length_b   1.000
_cell.length_c   1.000
_cell.angle_alpha   90.00
_cell.angle_beta   90.00
_cell.angle_gamma   90.00
#
_symmetry.space_group_name_H-M   'P 1'
#
loop_
_entity.id
_entity.type
_entity.pdbx_description
1 polymer ?
#
loop_
_entity_poly.entity_id
_entity_poly.type
_entity_poly.pdbx_seq_one_letter_code
_entity_poly.pdbx_strand_id
1 'polypeptide(L)'
;MKIVSPSTIAAVILGLMLAGCESWVHRIDVQQGNIIEEAAVEKLQVGMDKRQVRFLLGSPAITDTFHANRWDYVYYLKPGRGETKLESLSIYFTGDRVDRLERRPFQGSTPKS
;
A
#
# COMPACT_ATOMS: atom_id res chain seq x y z
N MET A 1 41.34 -43.72 -18.48
CA MET A 1 40.69 -42.97 -17.38
C MET A 1 41.64 -41.85 -16.97
N LYS A 2 41.35 -40.56 -17.26
CA LYS A 2 42.22 -39.46 -16.83
C LYS A 2 41.87 -39.09 -15.39
N ILE A 3 42.82 -39.26 -14.48
CA ILE A 3 42.68 -38.94 -13.06
C ILE A 3 42.70 -37.42 -12.92
N VAL A 4 41.63 -36.85 -12.36
CA VAL A 4 41.49 -35.40 -12.12
C VAL A 4 42.49 -34.99 -11.02
N SER A 5 43.20 -33.88 -11.22
CA SER A 5 44.25 -33.46 -10.28
C SER A 5 43.66 -32.83 -9.01
N PRO A 6 44.35 -32.92 -7.86
CA PRO A 6 43.88 -32.34 -6.60
C PRO A 6 43.60 -30.84 -6.70
N SER A 7 44.37 -30.12 -7.53
CA SER A 7 44.23 -28.69 -7.77
C SER A 7 42.93 -28.36 -8.51
N THR A 8 42.52 -29.19 -9.48
CA THR A 8 41.20 -29.04 -10.13
C THR A 8 40.05 -29.29 -9.17
N ILE A 9 40.20 -30.23 -8.22
CA ILE A 9 39.17 -30.47 -7.20
C ILE A 9 39.04 -29.27 -6.24
N ALA A 10 40.16 -28.71 -5.79
CA ALA A 10 40.18 -27.54 -4.92
C ALA A 10 39.55 -26.30 -5.59
N ALA A 11 39.84 -26.08 -6.89
CA ALA A 11 39.26 -24.97 -7.65
C ALA A 11 37.73 -25.10 -7.82
N VAL A 12 37.22 -26.33 -8.02
CA VAL A 12 35.78 -26.58 -8.13
C VAL A 12 35.07 -26.37 -6.79
N ILE A 13 35.66 -26.82 -5.68
CA ILE A 13 35.09 -26.63 -4.33
C ILE A 13 35.03 -25.13 -3.97
N LEU A 14 36.08 -24.38 -4.29
CA LEU A 14 36.11 -22.93 -4.03
C LEU A 14 35.10 -22.16 -4.90
N GLY A 15 34.88 -22.60 -6.15
CA GLY A 15 33.85 -22.04 -7.03
C GLY A 15 32.42 -22.27 -6.51
N LEU A 16 32.14 -23.44 -5.94
CA LEU A 16 30.84 -23.77 -5.34
C LEU A 16 30.53 -22.92 -4.09
N MET A 17 31.55 -22.55 -3.31
CA MET A 17 31.39 -21.72 -2.11
C MET A 17 31.00 -20.27 -2.43
N LEU A 18 31.34 -19.77 -3.63
CA LEU A 18 31.04 -18.40 -4.08
C LEU A 18 29.64 -18.26 -4.71
N ALA A 19 28.93 -19.37 -4.97
CA ALA A 19 27.59 -19.36 -5.56
C ALA A 19 26.46 -19.00 -4.56
N GLY A 20 26.78 -18.72 -3.29
CA GLY A 20 25.81 -18.40 -2.24
C GLY A 20 25.28 -16.96 -2.21
N CYS A 21 25.73 -16.08 -3.10
CA CYS A 21 25.39 -14.64 -3.10
C CYS A 21 24.28 -14.29 -4.10
N GLU A 22 23.19 -15.04 -4.18
CA GLU A 22 22.04 -14.63 -5.00
C GLU A 22 20.77 -14.45 -4.17
N SER A 23 20.50 -13.17 -3.86
CA SER A 23 19.16 -12.59 -3.92
C SER A 23 18.13 -12.99 -2.85
N TRP A 24 18.52 -13.17 -1.58
CA TRP A 24 17.56 -13.15 -0.47
C TRP A 24 17.37 -11.75 0.13
N VAL A 25 16.95 -10.78 -0.70
CA VAL A 25 16.48 -9.48 -0.18
C VAL A 25 15.00 -9.62 0.15
N HIS A 26 14.69 -9.74 1.45
CA HIS A 26 13.32 -9.67 1.93
C HIS A 26 12.76 -8.27 1.67
N ARG A 27 11.74 -8.19 0.83
CA ARG A 27 10.94 -6.98 0.66
C ARG A 27 9.79 -7.05 1.65
N ILE A 28 9.70 -6.07 2.52
CA ILE A 28 8.66 -5.95 3.54
C ILE A 28 7.43 -5.30 2.92
N ASP A 29 6.25 -5.75 3.32
CA ASP A 29 4.98 -5.12 2.96
C ASP A 29 4.85 -3.76 3.67
N VAL A 30 4.57 -2.70 2.92
CA VAL A 30 4.37 -1.36 3.45
C VAL A 30 2.90 -0.99 3.32
N GLN A 31 2.25 -0.71 4.46
CA GLN A 31 0.88 -0.22 4.54
C GLN A 31 0.88 1.21 5.08
N GLN A 32 0.16 2.12 4.43
CA GLN A 32 0.06 3.53 4.82
C GLN A 32 -1.36 4.08 4.66
N GLY A 33 -1.75 4.96 5.59
CA GLY A 33 -2.99 5.71 5.54
C GLY A 33 -4.16 5.05 6.29
N ASN A 34 -5.39 5.38 5.88
CA ASN A 34 -6.62 4.89 6.50
C ASN A 34 -7.12 3.65 5.76
N ILE A 35 -7.43 2.57 6.47
CA ILE A 35 -8.13 1.43 5.86
C ILE A 35 -9.54 1.88 5.47
N ILE A 36 -9.88 1.71 4.20
CA ILE A 36 -11.20 2.06 3.66
C ILE A 36 -12.01 0.77 3.63
N GLU A 37 -12.79 0.54 4.69
CA GLU A 37 -13.66 -0.63 4.76
C GLU A 37 -14.91 -0.44 3.91
N GLU A 38 -15.18 -1.40 3.04
CA GLU A 38 -16.35 -1.38 2.15
C GLU A 38 -17.67 -1.25 2.90
N ALA A 39 -17.82 -1.96 4.01
CA ALA A 39 -19.00 -1.88 4.85
C ALA A 39 -19.19 -0.51 5.53
N ALA A 40 -18.10 0.24 5.74
CA ALA A 40 -18.17 1.61 6.25
C ALA A 40 -18.55 2.58 5.12
N VAL A 41 -17.98 2.40 3.93
CA VAL A 41 -18.32 3.20 2.73
C VAL A 41 -19.80 3.05 2.35
N GLU A 42 -20.33 1.83 2.37
CA GLU A 42 -21.76 1.56 2.08
C GLU A 42 -22.72 2.27 3.05
N LYS A 43 -22.27 2.52 4.28
CA LYS A 43 -23.05 3.23 5.30
C LYS A 43 -22.95 4.74 5.14
N LEU A 44 -21.99 5.27 4.38
CA LEU A 44 -21.88 6.71 4.16
C LEU A 44 -23.04 7.20 3.30
N GLN A 45 -23.63 8.31 3.72
CA GLN A 45 -24.73 8.93 3.01
C GLN A 45 -24.53 10.43 2.94
N VAL A 46 -24.99 11.02 1.84
CA VAL A 46 -25.10 12.47 1.69
C VAL A 46 -26.00 13.02 2.81
N GLY A 47 -25.59 14.14 3.39
CA GLY A 47 -26.28 14.77 4.50
C GLY A 47 -25.82 14.34 5.89
N MET A 48 -24.98 13.30 6.03
CA MET A 48 -24.37 12.92 7.30
C MET A 48 -23.52 14.05 7.88
N ASP A 49 -23.48 14.18 9.21
CA ASP A 49 -22.62 15.16 9.86
C ASP A 49 -21.15 14.69 9.94
N LYS A 50 -20.21 15.64 10.07
CA LYS A 50 -18.77 15.35 10.20
C LYS A 50 -18.44 14.37 11.33
N ARG A 51 -19.22 14.34 12.43
CA ARG A 51 -18.98 13.44 13.57
C ARG A 51 -19.42 12.02 13.25
N GLN A 52 -20.55 11.84 12.55
CA GLN A 52 -21.04 10.56 12.06
C GLN A 52 -20.04 9.95 11.08
N VAL A 53 -19.53 10.75 10.14
CA VAL A 53 -18.47 10.32 9.21
C VAL A 53 -17.23 9.86 9.98
N ARG A 54 -16.80 10.63 10.99
CA ARG A 54 -15.63 10.28 11.82
C ARG A 54 -15.85 9.03 12.66
N PHE A 55 -17.07 8.79 13.10
CA PHE A 55 -17.43 7.57 13.83
C PHE A 55 -17.37 6.33 12.92
N LEU A 56 -17.76 6.47 11.66
CA LEU A 56 -17.74 5.38 10.68
C LEU A 56 -16.33 5.08 10.13
N LEU A 57 -15.57 6.11 9.78
CA LEU A 57 -14.29 5.97 9.06
C LEU A 57 -13.05 6.27 9.91
N GLY A 58 -13.24 6.71 11.16
CA GLY A 58 -12.17 7.23 11.99
C GLY A 58 -11.77 8.66 11.62
N SER A 59 -10.62 9.10 12.14
CA SER A 59 -10.09 10.42 11.80
C SER A 59 -9.35 10.35 10.46
N PRO A 60 -9.62 11.28 9.52
CA PRO A 60 -8.89 11.32 8.26
C PRO A 60 -7.40 11.59 8.54
N ALA A 61 -6.51 10.88 7.85
CA ALA A 61 -5.07 11.08 7.99
C ALA A 61 -4.62 12.49 7.57
N ILE A 62 -5.41 13.15 6.70
CA ILE A 62 -5.14 14.49 6.19
C ILE A 62 -6.36 15.36 6.46
N THR A 63 -6.19 16.37 7.31
CA THR A 63 -7.13 17.50 7.42
C THR A 63 -6.42 18.72 6.87
N ASP A 64 -6.80 19.15 5.68
CA ASP A 64 -6.22 20.35 5.09
C ASP A 64 -6.84 21.59 5.76
N THR A 65 -6.01 22.40 6.43
CA THR A 65 -6.42 23.67 7.01
C THR A 65 -6.94 24.68 5.98
N PHE A 66 -6.56 24.53 4.70
CA PHE A 66 -7.04 25.36 3.59
C PHE A 66 -8.34 24.84 2.96
N HIS A 67 -8.61 23.53 3.08
CA HIS A 67 -9.83 22.89 2.59
C HIS A 67 -10.63 22.24 3.74
N ALA A 68 -11.05 23.05 4.71
CA ALA A 68 -11.86 22.59 5.87
C ALA A 68 -13.17 21.85 5.49
N ASN A 69 -13.57 21.94 4.23
CA ASN A 69 -14.76 21.36 3.64
C ASN A 69 -14.48 20.08 2.83
N ARG A 70 -13.28 19.50 2.93
CA ARG A 70 -12.95 18.22 2.27
C ARG A 70 -12.11 17.35 3.20
N TRP A 71 -12.51 16.10 3.35
CA TRP A 71 -11.71 15.08 4.03
C TRP A 71 -11.29 14.00 3.04
N ASP A 72 -10.01 13.64 3.10
CA ASP A 72 -9.43 12.61 2.24
C ASP A 72 -8.98 11.42 3.08
N TYR A 73 -9.47 10.25 2.71
CA TYR A 73 -9.03 8.95 3.22
C TYR A 73 -8.26 8.27 2.11
N VAL A 74 -6.99 7.98 2.35
CA VAL A 74 -6.11 7.33 1.36
C VAL A 74 -5.58 6.06 1.98
N TYR A 75 -5.69 4.95 1.26
CA TYR A 75 -5.10 3.67 1.60
C TYR A 75 -4.05 3.29 0.58
N TYR A 76 -2.83 3.01 1.05
CA TYR A 76 -1.72 2.59 0.22
C TYR A 76 -1.12 1.28 0.75
N LEU A 77 -1.08 0.26 -0.09
CA LEU A 77 -0.44 -1.02 0.19
C LEU A 77 0.60 -1.30 -0.90
N LYS A 78 1.87 -1.33 -0.53
CA LYS A 78 2.96 -1.80 -1.37
C LYS A 78 3.42 -3.15 -0.83
N PRO A 79 2.99 -4.28 -1.42
CA PRO A 79 3.48 -5.57 -1.01
C PRO A 79 4.95 -5.72 -1.42
N GLY A 80 5.70 -6.54 -0.68
CA GLY A 80 7.08 -6.84 -0.98
C GLY A 80 7.25 -7.48 -2.36
N ARG A 81 6.23 -8.20 -2.83
CA ARG A 81 6.09 -8.71 -4.20
C ARG A 81 4.65 -8.52 -4.67
N GLY A 82 4.46 -8.07 -5.90
CA GLY A 82 3.15 -7.87 -6.51
C GLY A 82 2.81 -6.42 -6.80
N GLU A 83 1.54 -6.16 -7.08
CA GLU A 83 1.06 -4.83 -7.46
C GLU A 83 0.82 -3.93 -6.25
N THR A 84 1.18 -2.67 -6.41
CA THR A 84 0.88 -1.65 -5.42
C THR A 84 -0.59 -1.29 -5.50
N LYS A 85 -1.26 -1.28 -4.34
CA LYS A 85 -2.65 -0.85 -4.18
C LYS A 85 -2.73 0.57 -3.65
N LEU A 86 -3.48 1.39 -4.37
CA LEU A 86 -3.87 2.72 -3.95
C LEU A 86 -5.38 2.86 -4.09
N GLU A 87 -6.02 3.18 -2.98
CA GLU A 87 -7.45 3.49 -2.91
C GLU A 87 -7.61 4.85 -2.24
N SER A 88 -8.57 5.64 -2.69
CA SER A 88 -8.87 6.92 -2.05
C SER A 88 -10.36 7.22 -2.03
N LEU A 89 -10.82 7.80 -0.92
CA LEU A 89 -12.16 8.31 -0.74
C LEU A 89 -12.06 9.79 -0.31
N SER A 90 -12.58 10.67 -1.15
CA SER A 90 -12.69 12.09 -0.87
C SER A 90 -14.14 12.41 -0.50
N ILE A 91 -14.33 13.05 0.65
CA ILE A 91 -15.63 13.46 1.17
C ILE A 91 -15.68 14.97 1.17
N TYR A 92 -16.63 15.53 0.43
CA TYR A 92 -16.86 16.97 0.35
C TYR A 92 -18.01 17.34 1.29
N PHE A 93 -17.86 18.47 1.98
CA PHE A 93 -18.80 18.99 2.96
C PHE A 93 -19.29 20.38 2.56
N THR A 94 -20.58 20.63 2.78
CA THR A 94 -21.15 21.97 2.75
C THR A 94 -21.60 22.31 4.17
N GLY A 95 -20.89 23.25 4.82
CA GLY A 95 -20.96 23.44 6.26
C GLY A 95 -20.46 22.19 7.01
N ASP A 96 -21.35 21.56 7.79
CA ASP A 96 -21.02 20.37 8.58
C ASP A 96 -21.61 19.06 8.04
N ARG A 97 -22.22 19.10 6.85
CA ARG A 97 -22.87 17.94 6.24
C ARG A 97 -22.17 17.48 4.97
N VAL A 98 -22.18 16.17 4.74
CA VAL A 98 -21.68 15.56 3.50
C VAL A 98 -22.51 16.07 2.32
N ASP A 99 -21.83 16.59 1.32
CA ASP A 99 -22.39 17.07 0.07
C ASP A 99 -22.19 16.03 -1.04
N ARG A 100 -20.95 15.54 -1.18
CA ARG A 100 -20.56 14.61 -2.23
C ARG A 100 -19.47 13.64 -1.76
N LEU A 101 -19.52 12.44 -2.30
CA LEU A 101 -18.48 11.41 -2.15
C LEU A 101 -17.82 11.18 -3.50
N GLU A 102 -16.50 11.15 -3.53
CA GLU A 102 -15.71 10.77 -4.69
C GLU A 102 -14.80 9.62 -4.30
N ARG A 103 -14.95 8.50 -5.01
CA ARG A 103 -14.18 7.28 -4.72
C ARG A 103 -13.32 6.93 -5.91
N ARG A 104 -12.03 6.75 -5.65
CA ARG A 104 -11.09 6.15 -6.60
C ARG A 104 -10.80 4.73 -6.12
N PRO A 105 -11.39 3.71 -6.78
CA PRO A 105 -11.13 2.32 -6.44
C PRO A 105 -9.68 1.96 -6.77
N PHE A 106 -9.26 0.79 -6.28
CA PHE A 106 -7.91 0.26 -6.45
C PHE A 106 -7.40 0.44 -7.88
N GLN A 107 -6.30 1.19 -8.01
CA GLN A 107 -5.47 1.19 -9.21
C GLN A 107 -4.23 0.33 -8.96
N GLY A 108 -4.18 -0.83 -9.61
CA GLY A 108 -2.96 -1.64 -9.71
C GLY A 108 -1.93 -0.88 -10.53
N SER A 109 -0.93 -0.32 -9.86
CA SER A 109 0.27 0.17 -10.55
C SER A 109 1.33 -0.90 -10.47
N THR A 110 1.67 -1.47 -11.63
CA THR A 110 2.82 -2.35 -11.76
C THR A 110 4.05 -1.53 -11.39
N PRO A 111 4.89 -1.95 -10.42
CA PRO A 111 6.12 -1.25 -10.14
C PRO A 111 6.98 -1.22 -11.41
N LYS A 112 7.29 -0.05 -11.95
CA LYS A 112 8.35 0.06 -12.97
C LYS A 112 9.65 -0.39 -12.29
N SER A 113 10.12 -1.58 -12.68
CA SER A 113 11.43 -2.13 -12.33
C SER A 113 12.53 -1.27 -12.94
#